data_AF-A0AAJ0IHA8-F1
#
_entry.id   AF-A0AAJ0IHA8-F1
#
_cell.length_a   1.000
_cell.length_b   1.000
_cell.length_c   1.000
_cell.angle_alpha   90.00
_cell.angle_beta   90.00
_cell.angle_gamma   90.00
#
_symmetry.space_group_name_H-M   'P 1'
#
loop_
_entity.id
_entity.type
_entity.pdbx_description
1 polymer ?
#
loop_
_entity_poly.entity_id
_entity_poly.type
_entity_poly.pdbx_seq_one_letter_code
_entity_poly.pdbx_strand_id
1 'polypeptide(L)'
;IMMRLFLTLLFVTPLALGAPTARAATCERDFLKAQAASYVAAQKAGTPSPLTNSSSSGSTISYTQNFKTATLTTGILSTPLRIDHNRSIYDTTQCATYTELISTEPNKQHVIGTQLRWSPETLTLSKIETIVTSKGDWLFDPTSTLKYSWWN
;
A
#
# COMPACT_ATOMS: atom_id res chain seq x y z
N ILE A 1 82.28 3.63 -6.15
CA ILE A 1 81.24 4.42 -5.46
C ILE A 1 80.55 5.31 -6.50
N MET A 2 79.32 4.96 -6.88
CA MET A 2 78.31 5.92 -7.34
C MET A 2 76.95 5.22 -7.26
N MET A 3 76.22 5.58 -6.22
CA MET A 3 74.88 5.12 -5.85
C MET A 3 73.87 5.58 -6.92
N ARG A 4 73.16 4.65 -7.58
CA ARG A 4 72.02 5.00 -8.45
C ARG A 4 70.77 5.08 -7.58
N LEU A 5 70.26 6.30 -7.42
CA LEU A 5 69.06 6.64 -6.66
C LEU A 5 67.83 6.15 -7.43
N PHE A 6 67.14 5.12 -6.94
CA PHE A 6 65.86 4.66 -7.49
C PHE A 6 64.73 5.50 -6.91
N LEU A 7 64.12 6.35 -7.74
CA LEU A 7 62.95 7.16 -7.37
C LEU A 7 61.67 6.35 -7.67
N THR A 8 61.11 5.68 -6.67
CA THR A 8 59.82 5.00 -6.76
C THR A 8 58.68 6.03 -6.73
N LEU A 9 58.00 6.23 -7.85
CA LEU A 9 56.75 7.00 -7.92
C LEU A 9 55.62 6.20 -7.24
N LEU A 10 55.15 6.66 -6.07
CA LEU A 10 53.90 6.19 -5.49
C LEU A 10 52.72 6.79 -6.27
N PHE A 11 52.05 5.99 -7.10
CA PHE A 11 50.74 6.36 -7.66
C PHE A 11 49.68 6.23 -6.56
N VAL A 12 49.28 7.36 -5.99
CA VAL A 12 48.12 7.45 -5.09
C VAL A 12 46.87 7.48 -5.97
N THR A 13 46.21 6.34 -6.15
CA THR A 13 44.88 6.27 -6.76
C THR A 13 43.86 6.89 -5.79
N PRO A 14 43.16 7.98 -6.17
CA PRO A 14 42.11 8.52 -5.32
C PRO A 14 40.94 7.53 -5.30
N LEU A 15 40.72 6.89 -4.15
CA LEU A 15 39.54 6.09 -3.90
C LEU A 15 38.35 7.06 -3.76
N ALA A 16 37.63 7.31 -4.86
CA ALA A 16 36.41 8.08 -4.83
C ALA A 16 35.35 7.32 -4.03
N LEU A 17 35.22 7.66 -2.74
CA LEU A 17 34.11 7.26 -1.89
C LEU A 17 32.86 7.95 -2.42
N GLY A 18 32.13 7.29 -3.32
CA GLY A 18 30.79 7.71 -3.69
C GLY A 18 29.91 7.68 -2.44
N ALA A 19 29.51 8.85 -1.94
CA ALA A 19 28.55 8.93 -0.86
C ALA A 19 27.27 8.20 -1.30
N PRO A 20 26.66 7.35 -0.45
CA PRO A 20 25.36 6.79 -0.77
C PRO A 20 24.39 7.96 -0.91
N THR A 21 23.97 8.26 -2.13
CA THR A 21 22.85 9.15 -2.34
C THR A 21 21.66 8.45 -1.72
N ALA A 22 21.14 8.98 -0.61
CA ALA A 22 19.83 8.57 -0.11
C ALA A 22 18.85 8.75 -1.27
N ARG A 23 18.45 7.65 -1.92
CA ARG A 23 17.43 7.74 -2.97
C ARG A 23 16.18 8.22 -2.25
N ALA A 24 15.59 9.31 -2.74
CA ALA A 24 14.24 9.70 -2.32
C ALA A 24 13.37 8.45 -2.39
N ALA A 25 12.58 8.20 -1.34
CA ALA A 25 11.76 7.02 -1.26
C ALA A 25 10.78 7.06 -2.44
N THR A 26 11.00 6.22 -3.44
CA THR A 26 10.20 6.22 -4.66
C THR A 26 9.00 5.32 -4.44
N CYS A 27 7.86 5.69 -5.02
CA CYS A 27 6.64 4.87 -5.01
C CYS A 27 6.79 3.68 -5.95
N GLU A 28 7.79 2.84 -5.68
CA GLU A 28 8.06 1.64 -6.45
C GLU A 28 6.89 0.67 -6.33
N ARG A 29 6.73 -0.14 -7.37
CA ARG A 29 5.64 -1.12 -7.44
C ARG A 29 5.66 -2.09 -6.27
N ASP A 30 6.84 -2.47 -5.77
CA ASP A 30 6.96 -3.39 -4.64
C ASP A 30 6.55 -2.78 -3.30
N PHE A 31 6.80 -1.49 -3.09
CA PHE A 31 6.22 -0.75 -1.96
C PHE A 31 4.70 -0.81 -2.03
N LEU A 32 4.10 -0.43 -3.17
CA LEU A 32 2.64 -0.43 -3.35
C LEU A 32 2.03 -1.84 -3.18
N LYS A 33 2.71 -2.89 -3.62
CA LYS A 33 2.31 -4.29 -3.38
C LYS A 33 2.27 -4.63 -1.89
N ALA A 34 3.32 -4.28 -1.15
CA ALA A 34 3.37 -4.51 0.29
C ALA A 34 2.24 -3.75 1.00
N GLN A 35 1.96 -2.51 0.61
CA GLN A 35 0.91 -1.71 1.23
C GLN A 35 -0.50 -2.24 0.93
N ALA A 36 -0.77 -2.70 -0.30
CA ALA A 36 -2.03 -3.36 -0.62
C ALA A 36 -2.21 -4.65 0.19
N ALA A 37 -1.15 -5.44 0.36
CA ALA A 37 -1.20 -6.64 1.21
C ALA A 37 -1.50 -6.30 2.68
N SER A 38 -0.91 -5.22 3.21
CA SER A 38 -1.22 -4.70 4.55
C SER A 38 -2.68 -4.28 4.69
N TYR A 39 -3.28 -3.68 3.66
CA TYR A 39 -4.71 -3.37 3.64
C TYR A 39 -5.60 -4.62 3.65
N VAL A 40 -5.29 -5.62 2.83
CA VAL A 40 -6.02 -6.89 2.84
C VAL A 40 -5.93 -7.54 4.22
N ALA A 41 -4.75 -7.53 4.84
CA ALA A 41 -4.55 -8.05 6.20
C ALA A 41 -5.36 -7.26 7.24
N ALA A 42 -5.39 -5.92 7.16
CA ALA A 42 -6.19 -5.06 8.02
C ALA A 42 -7.69 -5.39 7.93
N GLN A 43 -8.22 -5.52 6.70
CA GLN A 43 -9.63 -5.86 6.49
C GLN A 43 -9.98 -7.27 7.00
N LYS A 44 -9.10 -8.25 6.79
CA LYS A 44 -9.28 -9.62 7.31
C LYS A 44 -9.36 -9.62 8.84
N ALA A 45 -8.50 -8.84 9.48
CA ALA A 45 -8.42 -8.76 10.93
C ALA A 45 -9.50 -7.85 11.55
N GLY A 46 -10.15 -6.98 10.77
CA GLY A 46 -11.08 -5.98 11.29
C GLY A 46 -10.39 -4.93 12.14
N THR A 47 -9.15 -4.58 11.80
CA THR A 47 -8.38 -3.55 12.52
C THR A 47 -7.48 -2.75 11.57
N PRO A 48 -7.37 -1.42 11.75
CA PRO A 48 -6.50 -0.59 10.92
C PRO A 48 -5.02 -0.67 11.29
N SER A 49 -4.64 -1.40 12.35
CA SER A 49 -3.25 -1.45 12.84
C SER A 49 -2.19 -1.75 11.76
N PRO A 50 -2.42 -2.68 10.80
CA PRO A 50 -1.46 -2.93 9.73
C PRO A 50 -1.23 -1.73 8.79
N LEU A 51 -2.18 -0.79 8.71
CA LEU A 51 -2.08 0.42 7.90
C LEU A 51 -1.39 1.55 8.65
N THR A 52 -1.67 1.69 9.95
CA THR A 52 -1.16 2.80 10.76
C THR A 52 0.32 2.66 11.10
N ASN A 53 0.88 1.45 11.03
CA ASN A 53 2.33 1.23 11.15
C ASN A 53 3.13 1.84 9.99
N SER A 54 2.46 2.16 8.87
CA SER A 54 3.04 2.86 7.72
C SER A 54 2.82 4.38 7.73
N SER A 55 2.14 4.90 8.75
CA SER A 55 1.96 6.34 8.92
C SER A 55 3.01 6.86 9.89
N SER A 56 3.69 7.95 9.52
CA SER A 56 4.52 8.70 10.48
C SER A 56 3.67 9.16 11.66
N SER A 57 4.19 9.00 12.88
CA SER A 57 3.55 9.45 14.11
C SER A 57 3.03 10.88 13.97
N GLY A 58 1.72 11.07 14.10
CA GLY A 58 1.07 12.38 14.01
C GLY A 58 0.46 12.75 12.65
N SER A 59 0.57 11.91 11.61
CA SER A 59 -0.11 12.16 10.33
C SER A 59 -1.60 11.79 10.40
N THR A 60 -2.48 12.76 10.10
CA THR A 60 -3.93 12.54 9.98
C THR A 60 -4.24 11.84 8.66
N ILE A 61 -4.78 10.63 8.73
CA ILE A 61 -5.28 9.90 7.56
C ILE A 61 -6.72 10.38 7.29
N SER A 62 -6.98 10.90 6.09
CA SER A 62 -8.34 11.15 5.64
C SER A 62 -8.99 9.82 5.24
N TYR A 63 -10.11 9.47 5.88
CA TYR A 63 -10.85 8.25 5.56
C TYR A 63 -12.29 8.56 5.17
N THR A 64 -12.71 8.04 4.01
CA THR A 64 -14.09 8.11 3.55
C THR A 64 -14.63 6.73 3.22
N GLN A 65 -15.92 6.54 3.51
CA GLN A 65 -16.68 5.37 3.14
C GLN A 65 -17.98 5.82 2.45
N ASN A 66 -18.24 5.31 1.24
CA ASN A 66 -19.41 5.67 0.43
C ASN A 66 -19.60 7.20 0.33
N PHE A 67 -18.49 7.90 0.02
CA PHE A 67 -18.40 9.36 -0.10
C PHE A 67 -18.70 10.16 1.18
N LYS A 68 -18.73 9.51 2.35
CA LYS A 68 -18.92 10.18 3.65
C LYS A 68 -17.66 10.04 4.50
N THR A 69 -17.34 11.05 5.29
CA THR A 69 -16.28 10.97 6.29
C THR A 69 -16.57 9.85 7.29
N ALA A 70 -15.57 9.02 7.57
CA ALA A 70 -15.64 7.93 8.52
C ALA A 70 -14.35 7.86 9.36
N THR A 71 -14.32 7.03 10.39
CA THR A 71 -13.08 6.72 11.11
C THR A 71 -12.65 5.28 10.84
N LEU A 72 -11.34 5.03 10.93
CA LEU A 72 -10.79 3.68 10.76
C LEU A 72 -11.29 2.68 11.81
N THR A 73 -11.87 3.17 12.91
CA THR A 73 -12.44 2.39 14.01
C THR A 73 -13.95 2.17 13.91
N THR A 74 -14.63 2.82 12.95
CA THR A 74 -16.11 2.74 12.80
C THR A 74 -16.56 2.33 11.40
N GLY A 75 -15.68 2.43 10.39
CA GLY A 75 -15.98 1.98 9.03
C GLY A 75 -15.77 0.49 8.83
N ILE A 76 -15.85 0.03 7.58
CA ILE A 76 -15.74 -1.39 7.22
C ILE A 76 -14.43 -2.03 7.68
N LEU A 77 -13.35 -1.25 7.80
CA LEU A 77 -12.05 -1.71 8.32
C LEU A 77 -12.10 -2.19 9.78
N SER A 78 -13.10 -1.80 10.58
CA SER A 78 -13.30 -2.31 11.94
C SER A 78 -14.17 -3.57 12.00
N THR A 79 -14.54 -4.14 10.85
CA THR A 79 -15.32 -5.36 10.75
C THR A 79 -14.47 -6.46 10.11
N PRO A 80 -14.15 -7.56 10.81
CA PRO A 80 -13.39 -8.65 10.22
C PRO A 80 -14.21 -9.35 9.14
N LEU A 81 -13.62 -9.52 7.96
CA LEU A 81 -14.24 -10.18 6.81
C LEU A 81 -13.39 -11.38 6.34
N ARG A 82 -14.05 -12.48 6.01
CA ARG A 82 -13.43 -13.51 5.16
C ARG A 82 -13.30 -12.96 3.74
N ILE A 83 -12.08 -12.86 3.24
CA ILE A 83 -11.82 -12.38 1.88
C ILE A 83 -11.69 -13.58 0.96
N ASP A 84 -12.70 -13.80 0.11
CA ASP A 84 -12.76 -14.88 -0.86
C ASP A 84 -12.03 -14.52 -2.16
N HIS A 85 -11.95 -13.23 -2.48
CA HIS A 85 -11.17 -12.70 -3.60
C HIS A 85 -10.60 -11.33 -3.25
N ASN A 86 -9.38 -11.06 -3.74
CA ASN A 86 -8.82 -9.72 -3.78
C ASN A 86 -8.01 -9.51 -5.07
N ARG A 87 -8.07 -8.30 -5.60
CA ARG A 87 -7.25 -7.88 -6.74
C ARG A 87 -6.79 -6.45 -6.53
N SER A 88 -5.51 -6.19 -6.74
CA SER A 88 -4.93 -4.86 -6.58
C SER A 88 -4.30 -4.33 -7.87
N ILE A 89 -4.39 -3.03 -8.06
CA ILE A 89 -3.74 -2.24 -9.12
C ILE A 89 -2.80 -1.25 -8.43
N TYR A 90 -1.61 -1.04 -9.01
CA TYR A 90 -0.54 -0.24 -8.43
C TYR A 90 -0.20 0.93 -9.36
N ASP A 91 -0.45 2.16 -8.91
CA ASP A 91 -0.13 3.39 -9.64
C ASP A 91 1.13 4.03 -9.03
N THR A 92 2.26 3.80 -9.69
CA THR A 92 3.57 4.36 -9.29
C THR A 92 3.69 5.85 -9.62
N THR A 93 2.83 6.39 -10.49
CA THR A 93 2.85 7.81 -10.88
C THR A 93 2.13 8.65 -9.84
N GLN A 94 0.98 8.19 -9.38
CA GLN A 94 0.16 8.88 -8.38
C GLN A 94 0.44 8.42 -6.94
N CYS A 95 1.36 7.48 -6.75
CA CYS A 95 1.64 6.85 -5.48
C CYS A 95 0.37 6.32 -4.79
N ALA A 96 -0.35 5.46 -5.50
CA ALA A 96 -1.65 4.97 -5.07
C ALA A 96 -1.85 3.49 -5.38
N THR A 97 -2.76 2.86 -4.64
CA THR A 97 -3.30 1.54 -4.99
C THR A 97 -4.80 1.59 -5.07
N TYR A 98 -5.37 0.72 -5.90
CA TYR A 98 -6.76 0.32 -5.81
C TYR A 98 -6.80 -1.17 -5.47
N THR A 99 -7.64 -1.56 -4.51
CA THR A 99 -7.87 -2.97 -4.17
C THR A 99 -9.37 -3.26 -4.16
N GLU A 100 -9.78 -4.24 -4.96
CA GLU A 100 -11.09 -4.89 -4.87
C GLU A 100 -11.03 -6.02 -3.85
N LEU A 101 -12.03 -6.12 -2.97
CA LEU A 101 -12.25 -7.25 -2.07
C LEU A 101 -13.67 -7.80 -2.26
N ILE A 102 -13.80 -9.13 -2.21
CA ILE A 102 -15.09 -9.80 -2.23
C ILE A 102 -15.17 -10.75 -1.02
N SER A 103 -16.23 -10.59 -0.23
CA SER A 103 -16.64 -11.49 0.85
C SER A 103 -18.01 -12.06 0.51
N THR A 104 -18.12 -13.38 0.51
CA THR A 104 -19.38 -14.12 0.34
C THR A 104 -19.84 -14.78 1.65
N GLU A 105 -19.19 -14.47 2.78
CA GLU A 105 -19.55 -15.00 4.10
C GLU A 105 -21.02 -14.70 4.44
N PRO A 106 -21.82 -15.70 4.87
CA PRO A 106 -23.21 -15.47 5.26
C PRO A 106 -23.33 -14.34 6.28
N ASN A 107 -24.25 -13.40 6.05
CA ASN A 107 -24.48 -12.20 6.87
C ASN A 107 -23.34 -11.17 6.93
N LYS A 108 -22.22 -11.37 6.23
CA LYS A 108 -21.10 -10.42 6.10
C LYS A 108 -20.62 -10.31 4.66
N GLN A 109 -21.57 -10.32 3.73
CA GLN A 109 -21.27 -10.27 2.32
C GLN A 109 -20.99 -8.84 1.88
N HIS A 110 -19.88 -8.64 1.18
CA HIS A 110 -19.47 -7.33 0.69
C HIS A 110 -18.72 -7.44 -0.63
N VAL A 111 -18.89 -6.43 -1.47
CA VAL A 111 -17.96 -6.10 -2.57
C VAL A 111 -17.42 -4.72 -2.23
N ILE A 112 -16.10 -4.60 -2.12
CA ILE A 112 -15.44 -3.41 -1.60
C ILE A 112 -14.38 -2.97 -2.60
N GLY A 113 -14.38 -1.69 -2.95
CA GLY A 113 -13.27 -1.06 -3.66
C GLY A 113 -12.62 -0.01 -2.77
N THR A 114 -11.32 -0.13 -2.54
CA THR A 114 -10.57 0.85 -1.73
C THR A 114 -9.39 1.42 -2.49
N GLN A 115 -9.27 2.75 -2.48
CA GLN A 115 -8.07 3.46 -2.90
C GLN A 115 -7.25 3.88 -1.68
N LEU A 116 -5.95 3.57 -1.70
CA LEU A 116 -4.97 4.08 -0.74
C LEU A 116 -4.02 5.02 -1.48
N ARG A 117 -3.67 6.14 -0.86
CA ARG A 117 -2.78 7.15 -1.45
C ARG A 117 -1.73 7.59 -0.44
N TRP A 118 -0.48 7.65 -0.89
CA TRP A 118 0.65 8.09 -0.09
C TRP A 118 1.20 9.42 -0.60
N SER A 119 1.81 10.19 0.29
CA SER A 119 2.65 11.32 -0.11
C SER A 119 3.85 10.80 -0.92
N PRO A 120 4.08 11.29 -2.16
CA PRO A 120 5.20 10.83 -2.98
C PRO A 120 6.58 11.12 -2.38
N GLU A 121 6.68 12.09 -1.49
CA GLU A 121 7.94 12.55 -0.90
C GLU A 121 8.31 11.77 0.37
N THR A 122 7.29 11.48 1.20
CA THR A 122 7.48 10.89 2.53
C THR A 122 7.00 9.44 2.62
N LEU A 123 6.31 8.94 1.59
CA LEU A 123 5.61 7.64 1.58
C LEU A 123 4.65 7.43 2.76
N THR A 124 4.12 8.53 3.31
CA THR A 124 3.17 8.48 4.42
C THR A 124 1.76 8.33 3.88
N LEU A 125 1.00 7.40 4.46
CA LEU A 125 -0.39 7.18 4.05
C LEU A 125 -1.23 8.41 4.40
N SER A 126 -1.80 9.06 3.39
CA SER A 126 -2.52 10.34 3.55
C SER A 126 -4.03 10.19 3.37
N LYS A 127 -4.47 9.27 2.51
CA LYS A 127 -5.88 9.11 2.16
C LYS A 127 -6.27 7.66 1.96
N ILE A 128 -7.45 7.31 2.46
CA ILE A 128 -8.14 6.04 2.25
C ILE A 128 -9.57 6.35 1.80
N GLU A 129 -9.94 5.90 0.62
CA GLU A 129 -11.30 6.07 0.09
C GLU A 129 -11.88 4.71 -0.20
N THR A 130 -13.04 4.41 0.38
CA THR A 130 -13.66 3.10 0.27
C THR A 130 -15.10 3.21 -0.21
N ILE A 131 -15.44 2.39 -1.19
CA ILE A 131 -16.82 2.12 -1.58
C ILE A 131 -17.16 0.71 -1.10
N VAL A 132 -18.20 0.60 -0.28
CA VAL A 132 -18.72 -0.65 0.26
C VAL A 132 -20.08 -0.88 -0.35
N THR A 133 -20.22 -1.98 -1.08
CA THR A 133 -21.50 -2.51 -1.53
C THR A 133 -21.86 -3.72 -0.67
N SER A 134 -23.12 -3.78 -0.24
CA SER A 134 -23.64 -4.74 0.72
C SER A 134 -25.11 -5.06 0.47
N LYS A 135 -25.68 -5.94 1.30
CA LYS A 135 -27.08 -6.34 1.19
C LYS A 135 -28.02 -5.12 1.24
N GLY A 136 -28.84 -4.97 0.20
CA GLY A 136 -29.78 -3.85 0.05
C GLY A 136 -29.36 -2.84 -1.01
N ASP A 137 -28.10 -2.85 -1.43
CA ASP A 137 -27.63 -2.03 -2.54
C ASP A 137 -28.12 -2.58 -3.89
N TRP A 138 -28.28 -1.68 -4.87
CA TRP A 138 -28.78 -2.04 -6.20
C TRP A 138 -27.89 -3.09 -6.86
N LEU A 139 -28.52 -4.16 -7.35
CA LEU A 139 -27.88 -5.27 -8.06
C LEU A 139 -26.73 -5.94 -7.29
N PHE A 140 -26.78 -5.91 -5.95
CA PHE A 140 -25.77 -6.58 -5.13
C PHE A 140 -25.87 -8.10 -5.22
N ASP A 141 -24.93 -8.73 -5.95
CA ASP A 141 -24.73 -10.18 -5.99
C ASP A 141 -23.24 -10.52 -5.85
N PRO A 142 -22.73 -10.70 -4.62
CA PRO A 142 -21.31 -10.97 -4.36
C PRO A 142 -20.88 -12.35 -4.87
N THR A 143 -21.81 -13.30 -5.05
CA THR A 143 -21.50 -14.63 -5.57
C THR A 143 -21.24 -14.58 -7.07
N SER A 144 -22.08 -13.85 -7.80
CA SER A 144 -21.85 -13.59 -9.22
C SER A 144 -20.61 -12.74 -9.43
N THR A 145 -20.40 -11.66 -8.65
CA THR A 145 -19.16 -10.87 -8.73
C THR A 145 -17.94 -11.77 -8.53
N LEU A 146 -17.94 -12.59 -7.47
CA LEU A 146 -16.87 -13.55 -7.22
C LEU A 146 -16.64 -14.45 -8.44
N LYS A 147 -17.69 -15.09 -8.97
CA LYS A 147 -17.62 -16.00 -10.13
C LYS A 147 -16.92 -15.36 -11.35
N TYR A 148 -17.17 -14.09 -11.62
CA TYR A 148 -16.58 -13.41 -12.78
C TYR A 148 -15.20 -12.79 -12.52
N SER A 149 -14.80 -12.61 -11.26
CA SER A 149 -13.45 -12.12 -10.92
C SER A 149 -12.32 -13.15 -11.09
N TRP A 150 -12.65 -14.44 -11.27
CA TRP A 150 -11.66 -15.52 -11.50
C TRP A 150 -11.19 -15.65 -12.95
N TRP A 151 -11.79 -14.93 -13.90
CA TRP A 151 -11.42 -15.00 -15.31
C TRP A 151 -10.37 -13.95 -15.65
N ASN A 152 -9.12 -14.20 -15.22
CA ASN A 152 -7.89 -13.54 -15.67
C ASN A 152 -6.65 -14.26 -15.12
#